data_AF-A0A0C9Z349-F1
#
_entry.id   AF-A0A0C9Z349-F1
#
_cell.length_a   1.000
_cell.length_b   1.000
_cell.length_c   1.000
_cell.angle_alpha   90.00
_cell.angle_beta   90.00
_cell.angle_gamma   90.00
#
_symmetry.space_group_name_H-M   'P 1'
#
loop_
_entity.id
_entity.type
_entity.pdbx_description
1 polymer ?
#
loop_
_entity_poly.entity_id
_entity_poly.type
_entity_poly.pdbx_seq_one_letter_code
_entity_poly.pdbx_strand_id
1 'polypeptide(L)'
;LVVMTHNLQIVNYGLGHPGSIHDAYAFQAMWLAHKHELVLPAEHWVWADSAYPLEPWCLSPFKRLRGGSLSQQQSIYNRYLSKVCHLHWIKCSPTDHVLT
;
A
#
# COMPACT_ATOMS: atom_id res chain seq x y z
N LEU A 1 9.05 -4.07 -1.13
CA LEU A 1 8.83 -5.38 -0.44
C LEU A 1 7.42 -5.39 0.15
N VAL A 2 6.72 -6.51 0.09
CA VAL A 2 5.39 -6.71 0.67
C VAL A 2 5.49 -7.67 1.86
N VAL A 3 5.02 -7.22 3.02
CA VAL A 3 5.09 -7.99 4.27
C VAL A 3 3.71 -8.08 4.92
N MET A 4 3.35 -9.27 5.37
CA MET A 4 2.15 -9.50 6.18
C MET A 4 2.37 -8.97 7.60
N THR A 5 1.48 -8.10 8.08
CA THR A 5 1.66 -7.48 9.40
C THR A 5 1.55 -8.48 10.55
N HIS A 6 0.71 -9.50 10.40
CA HIS A 6 0.35 -10.42 11.49
C HIS A 6 1.38 -11.54 11.73
N ASN A 7 2.12 -11.95 10.70
CA ASN A 7 3.11 -13.05 10.80
C ASN A 7 4.48 -12.70 10.21
N LEU A 8 4.69 -11.46 9.77
CA LEU A 8 5.94 -10.93 9.21
C LEU A 8 6.45 -11.67 7.96
N GLN A 9 5.59 -12.45 7.29
CA GLN A 9 5.97 -13.14 6.07
C GLN A 9 6.15 -12.16 4.92
N ILE A 10 7.25 -12.34 4.17
CA ILE A 10 7.47 -11.68 2.89
C ILE A 10 6.69 -12.45 1.84
N VAL A 11 5.64 -11.83 1.30
CA VAL A 11 4.76 -12.45 0.29
C VAL A 11 5.11 -12.04 -1.13
N ASN A 12 5.79 -10.91 -1.29
CA ASN A 12 6.26 -10.46 -2.60
C ASN A 12 7.39 -9.42 -2.45
N TYR A 13 8.30 -9.38 -3.43
CA TYR A 13 9.33 -8.35 -3.52
C TYR A 13 9.55 -7.97 -4.99
N GLY A 14 9.88 -6.70 -5.23
CA GLY A 14 10.33 -6.22 -6.53
C GLY A 14 11.82 -5.96 -6.46
N LEU A 15 12.55 -6.33 -7.52
CA LEU A 15 13.91 -5.87 -7.69
C LEU A 15 13.86 -4.47 -8.31
N GLY A 16 14.52 -3.51 -7.66
CA GLY A 16 14.72 -2.19 -8.25
C GLY A 16 15.54 -2.31 -9.53
N HIS A 17 15.21 -1.50 -10.53
CA HIS A 17 16.06 -1.39 -11.71
C HIS A 17 17.30 -0.55 -11.35
N PRO A 18 18.48 -0.83 -11.94
CA PRO A 18 19.65 0.02 -11.74
C PRO A 18 19.37 1.47 -12.19
N GLY A 19 19.64 2.44 -11.32
CA GLY A 19 19.40 3.87 -11.56
C GLY A 19 18.29 4.46 -10.69
N SER A 20 18.15 5.79 -10.72
CA SER A 20 17.09 6.52 -9.99
C SER A 20 15.75 6.40 -10.73
N ILE A 21 15.20 5.20 -10.76
CA ILE A 21 13.89 4.94 -11.37
C ILE A 21 12.80 5.19 -10.32
N HIS A 22 11.72 5.85 -10.74
CA HIS A 22 10.58 6.12 -9.86
C HIS A 22 10.00 4.84 -9.26
N ASP A 23 9.74 4.85 -7.96
CA ASP A 23 9.18 3.74 -7.17
C ASP A 23 7.94 3.11 -7.83
N ALA A 24 7.09 3.93 -8.48
CA ALA A 24 5.92 3.48 -9.22
C ALA A 24 6.25 2.46 -10.33
N TYR A 25 7.37 2.64 -11.03
CA TYR A 25 7.80 1.74 -12.10
C TYR A 25 8.35 0.42 -11.54
N ALA A 26 9.09 0.49 -10.42
CA ALA A 26 9.54 -0.70 -9.71
C ALA A 26 8.35 -1.52 -9.18
N PHE A 27 7.29 -0.85 -8.70
CA PHE A 27 6.06 -1.51 -8.28
C PHE A 27 5.29 -2.15 -9.43
N GLN A 28 5.20 -1.48 -10.58
CA GLN A 28 4.58 -2.09 -11.75
C GLN A 28 5.25 -3.41 -12.11
N ALA A 29 6.58 -3.52 -12.00
CA ALA A 29 7.29 -4.78 -12.26
C ALA A 29 7.03 -5.89 -11.21
N MET A 30 6.37 -5.60 -10.09
CA MET A 30 6.09 -6.59 -9.04
C MET A 30 4.97 -7.56 -9.44
N TRP A 31 5.07 -8.80 -8.96
CA TRP A 31 4.00 -9.79 -9.12
C TRP A 31 2.67 -9.28 -8.55
N LEU A 32 2.71 -8.64 -7.38
CA LEU A 32 1.55 -8.01 -6.74
C LEU A 32 0.79 -7.07 -7.69
N ALA A 33 1.48 -6.26 -8.51
CA ALA A 33 0.80 -5.32 -9.40
C ALA A 33 0.03 -6.00 -10.53
N HIS A 34 0.45 -7.20 -10.95
CA HIS A 34 -0.14 -7.91 -12.09
C HIS A 34 -1.10 -9.04 -11.70
N LYS A 35 -0.87 -9.65 -10.54
CA LYS A 35 -1.52 -10.90 -10.11
C LYS A 35 -1.79 -10.87 -8.60
N HIS A 36 -2.31 -9.75 -8.11
CA HIS A 36 -2.59 -9.52 -6.69
C HIS A 36 -3.42 -10.65 -6.05
N GLU A 37 -4.41 -11.22 -6.75
CA GLU A 37 -5.26 -12.32 -6.26
C GLU A 37 -4.49 -13.62 -5.96
N LEU A 38 -3.31 -13.80 -6.55
CA LEU A 38 -2.43 -14.95 -6.28
C LEU A 38 -1.43 -14.67 -5.15
N VAL A 39 -1.24 -13.41 -4.79
CA VAL A 39 -0.24 -12.95 -3.80
C VAL A 39 -0.90 -12.61 -2.48
N LEU A 40 -2.06 -11.96 -2.52
CA LEU A 40 -2.85 -11.60 -1.38
C LEU A 40 -3.95 -12.65 -1.18
N PRO A 41 -4.13 -13.17 0.04
CA PRO A 41 -5.30 -13.98 0.34
C PRO A 41 -6.59 -13.17 0.12
N ALA A 42 -7.71 -13.87 -0.01
CA ALA A 42 -9.02 -13.21 -0.08
C ALA A 42 -9.21 -12.26 1.12
N GLU A 43 -9.90 -11.14 0.90
CA GLU A 43 -10.16 -10.13 1.93
C GLU A 43 -8.88 -9.54 2.56
N HIS A 44 -7.78 -9.55 1.83
CA HIS A 44 -6.57 -8.85 2.22
C HIS A 44 -6.29 -7.72 1.26
N TRP A 45 -5.74 -6.64 1.81
CA TRP A 45 -5.36 -5.46 1.06
C TRP A 45 -4.08 -4.91 1.65
N VAL A 46 -3.42 -4.06 0.86
CA VAL A 46 -2.15 -3.49 1.25
C VAL A 46 -2.23 -1.98 1.45
N TRP A 47 -1.55 -1.50 2.48
CA TRP A 47 -1.19 -0.10 2.60
C TRP A 47 0.01 0.20 1.70
N ALA A 48 -0.12 1.20 0.83
CA ALA A 48 0.88 1.55 -0.16
C ALA A 48 1.19 3.06 -0.16
N ASP A 49 2.33 3.46 -0.70
CA ASP A 49 2.68 4.87 -0.92
C ASP A 49 1.68 5.59 -1.86
N SER A 50 1.58 6.91 -1.73
CA SER A 50 0.81 7.81 -2.58
C SER A 50 1.18 7.79 -4.08
N ALA A 51 2.37 7.28 -4.42
CA ALA A 51 2.82 7.07 -5.79
C ALA A 51 2.16 5.86 -6.48
N TYR A 52 1.56 4.94 -5.72
CA TYR A 52 0.90 3.75 -6.25
C TYR A 52 -0.59 3.99 -6.53
N PRO A 53 -1.21 3.19 -7.42
CA PRO A 53 -2.64 3.32 -7.71
C PRO A 53 -3.48 3.05 -6.46
N LEU A 54 -4.63 3.72 -6.39
CA LEU A 54 -5.66 3.43 -5.41
C LEU A 54 -6.58 2.35 -5.98
N GLU A 55 -6.55 1.17 -5.39
CA GLU A 55 -7.34 0.00 -5.81
C GLU A 55 -7.99 -0.66 -4.57
N PRO A 56 -9.02 -1.50 -4.72
CA PRO A 56 -9.64 -2.21 -3.60
C PRO A 56 -8.65 -3.02 -2.75
N TRP A 57 -7.58 -3.52 -3.37
CA TRP A 57 -6.51 -4.27 -2.74
C TRP A 57 -5.27 -3.41 -2.39
N CYS A 58 -5.23 -2.12 -2.78
CA CYS A 58 -4.08 -1.22 -2.61
C CYS A 58 -4.54 0.17 -2.12
N LEU A 59 -4.47 0.38 -0.81
CA LEU A 59 -4.89 1.61 -0.15
C LEU A 59 -3.72 2.59 0.00
N SER A 60 -3.85 3.75 -0.63
CA SER A 60 -2.88 4.84 -0.55
C SER A 60 -3.38 6.01 0.32
N PRO A 61 -2.50 6.94 0.75
CA PRO A 61 -2.91 8.11 1.53
C PRO A 61 -3.87 9.00 0.73
N PHE A 62 -4.80 9.65 1.43
CA PHE A 62 -5.67 10.66 0.82
C PHE A 62 -4.84 11.86 0.34
N LYS A 63 -5.02 12.23 -0.92
CA LYS A 63 -4.41 13.42 -1.51
C LYS A 63 -5.27 14.64 -1.22
N ARG A 64 -4.63 15.75 -0.87
CA ARG A 64 -5.30 17.04 -0.74
C ARG A 64 -5.61 17.58 -2.15
N LEU A 65 -6.89 17.82 -2.45
CA LEU A 65 -7.31 18.48 -3.68
C LEU A 65 -6.93 19.98 -3.66
N ARG A 66 -6.72 20.58 -4.83
CA ARG A 66 -6.34 22.01 -4.91
C ARG A 66 -7.43 22.87 -4.25
N GLY A 67 -7.04 23.69 -3.27
CA GLY A 67 -7.94 24.58 -2.53
C GLY A 67 -8.75 23.92 -1.41
N GLY A 68 -8.62 22.60 -1.20
CA GLY A 68 -9.32 21.88 -0.12
C GLY A 68 -8.41 21.52 1.05
N SER A 69 -9.01 21.12 2.17
CA SER A 69 -8.35 20.47 3.30
C SER A 69 -8.73 19.00 3.38
N LEU A 70 -7.86 18.18 3.98
CA LEU A 70 -8.24 16.83 4.37
C LEU A 70 -9.21 16.93 5.55
N SER A 71 -10.21 16.05 5.60
CA SER A 71 -11.03 15.90 6.80
C SER A 71 -10.16 15.46 7.98
N GLN A 72 -10.66 15.62 9.20
CA GLN A 72 -9.97 15.15 10.40
C GLN A 72 -9.68 13.64 10.32
N GLN A 73 -10.66 12.85 9.85
CA GLN A 73 -10.52 11.41 9.68
C GLN A 73 -9.46 11.04 8.63
N GLN A 74 -9.44 11.72 7.48
CA GLN A 74 -8.42 11.51 6.45
C GLN A 74 -7.01 11.86 6.96
N SER A 75 -6.90 12.92 7.75
CA SER A 75 -5.64 13.34 8.36
C SER A 75 -5.15 12.32 9.39
N ILE A 76 -6.07 11.79 10.21
CA ILE A 76 -5.79 10.71 11.16
C ILE A 76 -5.32 9.46 10.42
N TYR A 77 -6.05 9.04 9.38
CA TYR A 77 -5.68 7.90 8.54
C TYR A 77 -4.28 8.07 7.95
N ASN A 78 -4.01 9.19 7.28
CA ASN A 78 -2.69 9.47 6.68
C ASN A 78 -1.56 9.46 7.74
N ARG A 79 -1.84 9.94 8.97
CA ARG A 79 -0.87 9.93 10.08
C ARG A 79 -0.55 8.52 10.58
N TYR A 80 -1.52 7.62 10.64
CA TYR A 80 -1.26 6.22 10.99
C TYR A 80 -0.58 5.49 9.85
N LEU A 81 -1.06 5.70 8.63
CA LEU A 81 -0.48 5.13 7.42
C LEU A 81 1.00 5.46 7.28
N SER A 82 1.41 6.71 7.53
CA SER A 82 2.81 7.11 7.45
C SER A 82 3.70 6.32 8.41
N LYS A 83 3.19 5.97 9.61
CA LYS A 83 3.93 5.15 10.59
C LYS A 83 4.10 3.70 10.12
N VAL A 84 3.14 3.20 9.35
CA VAL A 84 3.13 1.83 8.85
C VAL A 84 4.01 1.70 7.60
N CYS A 85 3.99 2.71 6.72
CA CYS A 85 4.67 2.71 5.41
C CYS A 85 5.87 3.67 5.35
N HIS A 86 6.74 3.68 6.37
CA HIS A 86 8.01 4.41 6.30
C HIS A 86 9.01 3.67 5.40
N LEU A 87 9.29 4.24 4.21
CA LEU A 87 10.20 3.74 3.16
C LEU A 87 9.74 2.46 2.44
N HIS A 88 9.08 2.58 1.28
CA HIS A 88 9.00 1.50 0.28
C HIS A 88 8.29 0.18 0.66
N TRP A 89 7.69 0.09 1.85
CA TRP A 89 7.00 -1.11 2.31
C TRP A 89 5.52 -1.07 1.98
N ILE A 90 5.04 -2.21 1.50
CA ILE A 90 3.63 -2.49 1.32
C ILE A 90 3.24 -3.46 2.43
N LYS A 91 2.27 -3.09 3.27
CA LYS A 91 1.87 -3.92 4.41
C LYS A 91 0.46 -4.46 4.23
N CYS A 92 0.34 -5.78 4.36
CA CYS A 92 -0.91 -6.49 4.15
C CYS A 92 -1.67 -6.70 5.46
N SER A 93 -2.95 -6.34 5.50
CA SER A 93 -3.85 -6.53 6.64
C SER A 93 -5.03 -7.43 6.24
N PRO A 94 -5.50 -8.33 7.13
CA PRO A 94 -6.80 -8.96 6.97
C PRO A 94 -7.91 -7.89 7.05
N THR A 95 -9.05 -8.16 6.41
CA THR A 95 -10.27 -7.40 6.66
C THR A 95 -10.80 -7.82 8.03
N ASP A 96 -10.53 -7.01 9.06
CA ASP A 96 -11.28 -7.15 10.31
C ASP A 96 -12.75 -6.81 10.02
N HIS A 97 -13.70 -7.65 10.45
CA HIS A 97 -15.16 -7.43 10.38
C HIS A 97 -15.65 -6.19 11.19
N VAL A 98 -14.82 -5.17 11.40
CA VAL A 98 -15.07 -4.04 12.32
C VAL A 98 -15.59 -2.79 11.59
N LEU A 99 -16.07 -2.93 10.36
CA LEU A 99 -16.78 -1.85 9.64
C LEU A 99 -18.20 -2.27 9.21
N THR A 100 -18.97 -2.83 10.14
CA THR A 100 -20.44 -2.83 10.11
C THR A 100 -20.98 -2.19 11.37
#